data_AF-A0A7X2NJD9-F1
#
_entry.id   AF-A0A7X2NJD9-F1
#
_cell.length_a   1.000
_cell.length_b   1.000
_cell.length_c   1.000
_cell.angle_alpha   90.00
_cell.angle_beta   90.00
_cell.angle_gamma   90.00
#
_symmetry.space_group_name_H-M   'P 1'
#
loop_
_entity.id
_entity.type
_entity.pdbx_description
1 polymer ?
#
loop_
_entity_poly.entity_id
_entity_poly.type
_entity_poly.pdbx_seq_one_letter_code
_entity_poly.pdbx_strand_id
1 'polypeptide(L)' 'MMIQPERASRNVNENFYEMEMRQIAMLNEIFGDVDLTKREMRTLVWLAGWEESTVANMVSAVRKAIAAEAERQEQPLRP' A
#
# COMPACT_ATOMS: atom_id res chain seq x y z
N MET A 1 -9.76 -5.26 0.14
CA MET A 1 -8.39 -5.76 -0.12
C MET A 1 -8.04 -5.66 -1.59
N MET A 2 -6.83 -5.20 -1.90
CA MET A 2 -6.25 -5.16 -3.25
C MET A 2 -5.84 -6.57 -3.68
N ILE A 3 -6.05 -6.88 -4.96
CA ILE A 3 -5.73 -8.17 -5.55
C ILE A 3 -4.84 -7.99 -6.77
N GLN A 4 -3.93 -8.95 -6.99
CA GLN A 4 -3.12 -8.98 -8.20
C GLN A 4 -4.03 -9.14 -9.44
N PRO A 5 -3.90 -8.28 -10.46
CA PRO A 5 -4.61 -8.44 -11.73
C PRO A 5 -4.23 -9.75 -12.44
N GLU A 6 -5.11 -10.25 -13.30
CA GLU A 6 -4.90 -11.48 -14.05
C GLU A 6 -3.55 -11.50 -14.79
N ARG A 7 -2.79 -12.59 -14.66
CA ARG A 7 -1.41 -12.72 -15.17
C ARG A 7 -1.27 -12.70 -16.70
N ALA A 8 -2.37 -12.86 -17.44
CA ALA A 8 -2.35 -12.76 -18.90
C ALA A 8 -2.60 -11.32 -19.41
N SER A 9 -2.88 -10.36 -18.51
CA SER A 9 -3.22 -8.99 -18.89
C SER A 9 -2.03 -8.11 -19.26
N ARG A 10 -0.80 -8.54 -18.94
CA ARG A 10 0.43 -7.74 -19.09
C ARG A 10 1.57 -8.58 -19.68
N ASN A 11 2.35 -7.98 -20.58
CA ASN A 11 3.52 -8.60 -21.20
C ASN A 11 4.76 -8.50 -20.27
N VAL A 12 4.75 -9.26 -19.19
CA VAL A 12 5.78 -9.28 -18.13
C VAL A 12 6.07 -10.73 -17.71
N ASN A 13 7.16 -10.95 -16.99
CA ASN A 13 7.60 -12.30 -16.57
C ASN A 13 7.03 -12.72 -15.20
N GLU A 14 7.29 -13.96 -14.79
CA GLU A 14 6.83 -14.49 -13.49
C GLU A 14 7.39 -13.70 -12.30
N ASN A 15 8.66 -13.28 -12.36
CA ASN A 15 9.30 -12.50 -11.29
C ASN A 15 8.58 -11.18 -11.04
N PHE A 16 8.01 -10.55 -12.08
CA PHE A 16 7.18 -9.37 -11.94
C PHE A 16 5.94 -9.65 -11.11
N TYR A 17 5.24 -10.77 -11.37
CA TYR A 17 4.05 -11.15 -10.62
C TYR A 17 4.37 -11.51 -9.17
N GLU A 18 5.50 -12.17 -8.91
CA GLU A 18 5.95 -12.42 -7.54
C GLU A 18 6.27 -11.12 -6.79
N MET A 19 6.98 -10.20 -7.43
CA MET A 19 7.29 -8.88 -6.85
C MET A 19 5.99 -8.10 -6.58
N GLU A 20 5.08 -8.03 -7.54
CA GLU A 20 3.80 -7.31 -7.38
C GLU A 20 2.97 -7.93 -6.24
N MET A 21 2.96 -9.26 -6.12
CA MET A 21 2.26 -9.93 -5.03
C MET A 21 2.80 -9.51 -3.66
N ARG A 22 4.13 -9.42 -3.50
CA ARG A 22 4.75 -8.92 -2.25
C ARG A 22 4.37 -7.47 -1.96
N GLN A 23 4.37 -6.62 -2.98
CA GLN A 23 4.02 -5.21 -2.83
C GLN A 23 2.54 -5.03 -2.49
N ILE A 24 1.63 -5.78 -3.11
CA ILE A 24 0.19 -5.78 -2.78
C ILE A 24 -0.04 -6.27 -1.36
N ALA A 25 0.69 -7.29 -0.90
CA ALA A 25 0.59 -7.75 0.49
C ALA A 25 0.98 -6.64 1.49
N MET A 26 2.08 -5.94 1.22
CA MET A 26 2.52 -4.80 2.06
C MET A 26 1.51 -3.65 2.06
N LEU A 27 0.91 -3.34 0.91
CA LEU A 27 -0.14 -2.33 0.82
C LEU A 27 -1.42 -2.75 1.55
N ASN A 28 -1.82 -4.02 1.48
CA ASN A 28 -2.97 -4.54 2.20
C ASN A 28 -2.76 -4.56 3.73
N GLU A 29 -1.52 -4.67 4.21
CA GLU A 29 -1.22 -4.54 5.64
C GLU A 29 -1.57 -3.13 6.17
N ILE A 30 -1.33 -2.10 5.37
CA ILE A 30 -1.58 -0.70 5.76
C ILE A 30 -3.01 -0.26 5.47
N PHE A 31 -3.53 -0.62 4.30
CA PHE A 31 -4.81 -0.12 3.80
C PHE A 31 -5.94 -1.16 3.87
N GLY A 32 -5.73 -2.32 4.49
CA GLY A 32 -6.70 -3.42 4.51
C GLY A 32 -8.06 -3.04 5.08
N ASP A 33 -8.06 -2.18 6.10
CA ASP A 33 -9.25 -1.68 6.80
C ASP A 33 -9.68 -0.27 6.37
N VAL A 34 -9.03 0.30 5.35
CA VAL A 34 -9.35 1.62 4.80
C VAL A 34 -10.36 1.46 3.66
N ASP A 35 -11.46 2.23 3.71
CA ASP A 35 -12.43 2.28 2.62
C ASP A 35 -11.87 3.07 1.42
N LEU A 36 -11.07 2.39 0.62
CA LEU A 36 -10.47 2.94 -0.60
C LEU A 36 -11.49 2.95 -1.73
N THR A 37 -11.54 4.06 -2.46
CA THR A 37 -12.26 4.12 -3.72
C THR A 37 -11.63 3.17 -4.75
N LYS A 38 -12.44 2.75 -5.73
CA LYS A 38 -11.95 1.94 -6.87
C LYS A 38 -10.79 2.60 -7.61
N ARG A 39 -10.73 3.93 -7.63
CA ARG A 39 -9.64 4.68 -8.28
C ARG A 39 -8.35 4.55 -7.48
N GLU A 40 -8.41 4.73 -6.18
CA GLU A 40 -7.24 4.59 -5.29
C GLU A 40 -6.70 3.16 -5.32
N MET A 41 -7.57 2.14 -5.23
CA MET A 41 -7.14 0.74 -5.34
C MET A 41 -6.40 0.46 -6.66
N ARG A 42 -6.90 0.98 -7.80
CA ARG A 42 -6.23 0.82 -9.10
C ARG A 42 -4.88 1.54 -9.13
N THR A 43 -4.78 2.73 -8.56
CA THR A 43 -3.52 3.47 -8.45
C THR A 43 -2.50 2.70 -7.61
N LEU A 44 -2.91 2.15 -6.47
CA LEU A 44 -2.04 1.39 -5.58
C LEU A 44 -1.58 0.06 -6.20
N VAL A 45 -2.48 -0.65 -6.90
CA VAL A 45 -2.11 -1.86 -7.66
C VAL A 45 -1.14 -1.51 -8.79
N TRP A 46 -1.33 -0.38 -9.48
CA TRP A 46 -0.38 0.07 -10.50
C TRP A 46 1.01 0.35 -9.88
N LEU A 47 1.07 1.06 -8.76
CA LEU A 47 2.33 1.30 -8.05
C LEU A 47 3.00 0.00 -7.61
N ALA A 48 2.23 -0.97 -7.13
CA ALA A 48 2.74 -2.27 -6.70
C ALA A 48 3.45 -3.04 -7.82
N GLY A 49 3.03 -2.85 -9.08
CA GLY A 49 3.66 -3.50 -10.23
C GLY A 49 4.89 -2.77 -10.78
N TRP A 50 4.93 -1.44 -10.73
CA TRP A 50 5.93 -0.67 -11.50
C TRP A 50 6.92 0.14 -10.65
N GLU A 51 6.59 0.38 -9.38
CA GLU A 51 7.24 1.42 -8.57
C GLU A 51 7.63 0.87 -7.19
N GLU A 52 8.51 -0.13 -7.16
CA GLU A 52 8.85 -0.89 -5.94
C GLU A 52 9.36 0.01 -4.79
N SER A 53 10.34 0.88 -5.11
CA SER A 53 10.95 1.79 -4.13
C SER A 53 9.96 2.84 -3.63
N THR A 54 9.08 3.34 -4.50
CA THR A 54 8.02 4.29 -4.16
C THR A 54 7.05 3.67 -3.17
N VAL A 55 6.60 2.43 -3.40
CA VAL A 55 5.72 1.71 -2.45
C VAL A 55 6.39 1.52 -1.10
N ALA A 56 7.65 1.08 -1.06
CA ALA A 56 8.38 0.88 0.19
C ALA A 56 8.51 2.19 1.00
N ASN A 57 8.88 3.28 0.32
CA ASN A 57 9.00 4.60 0.94
C ASN A 57 7.64 5.15 1.41
N MET A 58 6.59 4.99 0.61
CA MET A 58 5.23 5.41 0.95
C MET A 58 4.70 4.66 2.17
N VAL A 59 4.82 3.32 2.21
CA VAL A 59 4.42 2.50 3.36
C VAL A 59 5.16 2.94 4.63
N SER A 60 6.48 3.18 4.52
CA SER A 60 7.27 3.70 5.64
C SER A 60 6.76 5.05 6.15
N ALA A 61 6.45 5.98 5.25
CA ALA A 61 5.92 7.30 5.59
C ALA A 61 4.53 7.21 6.24
N VAL A 62 3.63 6.39 5.71
CA VAL A 62 2.28 6.20 6.26
C VAL A 62 2.33 5.57 7.65
N ARG A 63 3.18 4.55 7.88
CA ARG A 63 3.39 3.99 9.23
C ARG A 63 3.83 5.05 10.24
N LYS A 64 4.76 5.92 9.84
CA LYS A 64 5.22 7.03 10.70
C LYS A 64 4.10 8.03 10.97
N ALA A 65 3.25 8.33 9.98
CA ALA A 65 2.12 9.23 10.15
C ALA A 65 1.08 8.65 11.12
N ILE A 66 0.76 7.35 11.02
CA ILE A 66 -0.15 6.66 11.94
C ILE A 66 0.41 6.69 13.37
N ALA A 67 1.69 6.37 13.55
CA ALA A 67 2.34 6.41 14.86
C ALA A 67 2.31 7.83 15.46
N ALA A 68 2.66 8.85 14.66
CA ALA A 68 2.62 10.24 15.11
C ALA A 68 1.21 10.72 15.48
N GLU A 69 0.17 10.22 14.80
CA GLU A 69 -1.22 10.53 15.15
C GLU A 69 -1.65 9.81 16.43
N ALA A 70 -1.28 8.53 16.61
CA ALA A 70 -1.53 7.81 17.85
C ALA A 70 -0.91 8.53 19.07
N GLU A 71 0.35 8.97 18.95
CA GLU A 71 1.03 9.76 19.98
C GLU A 71 0.34 11.09 20.29
N ARG A 72 -0.33 11.72 19.31
CA ARG A 72 -1.11 12.95 19.52
C ARG A 72 -2.43 12.67 20.25
N GLN A 73 -3.09 11.56 19.94
CA GLN A 73 -4.34 11.16 20.60
C GLN A 73 -4.11 10.72 22.05
N GLU A 74 -2.93 10.17 22.35
CA GLU A 74 -2.52 9.79 23.71
C GLU A 74 -2.06 10.98 24.57
N GLN A 75 -1.77 12.14 23.96
CA GLN A 75 -1.41 13.34 24.72
C GLN A 75 -2.64 13.93 25.41
N PRO A 76 -2.58 14.22 26.72
CA PRO A 76 -3.66 14.91 27.41
C PRO A 76 -3.91 16.25 26.72
N LEU A 77 -5.20 16.63 26.58
CA LEU A 77 -5.59 17.98 26.17
C LEU A 77 -4.79 18.98 27.03
N ARG A 78 -3.80 19.63 26.42
CA ARG A 78 -2.99 20.62 27.12
C ARG A 78 -3.93 21.76 27.54
N PRO A 79 -3.95 22.15 28.83
CA PRO A 79 -4.80 23.23 29.33
C PRO A 79 -4.43 24.59 28.72
#